data_AF-A0A3R7PZB6-F1
#
_entry.id   AF-A0A3R7PZB6-F1
#
_cell.length_a   1.000
_cell.length_b   1.000
_cell.length_c   1.000
_cell.angle_alpha   90.00
_cell.angle_beta   90.00
_cell.angle_gamma   90.00
#
_symmetry.space_group_name_H-M   'P 1'
#
loop_
_entity.id
_entity.type
_entity.pdbx_description
1 polymer ?
#
loop_
_entity_poly.entity_id
_entity_poly.type
_entity_poly.pdbx_seq_one_letter_code
_entity_poly.pdbx_strand_id
1 'polypeptide(L)'
;MRPIPSSSWFLAAVVIMFLILAFSLDMMPRGVQLPSRKSLEALMDSSESSTSAPSSSSSSEDGIFPRIDELEQRIRVAYNYIFLLYCAAEGRVMPTGGYCLNEQDILDKWNPTWDGRMCNSLEKVIQHHDILDLGAGRGHYGRCFLRVKNNIIKTKNKAEIERMDKEYAREMERGGLTDKPQVVKSWTGYDGALNIEDLSGGFMRYGDLSQPMHLGKKYDWVMSLEVAEHVPKKYEANFVENLIRHACKGIILSWAVPGQPGHHHVNCKPMSYVKKLFESRGFISNSTAHNILRTHSRLHQYKHAFVFMVPPERAC
;
A
#
# COMPACT_ATOMS: atom_id res chain seq x y z
N MET A 1 -34.56 -42.45 -0.69
CA MET A 1 -34.95 -41.04 -0.88
C MET A 1 -34.11 -40.20 0.08
N ARG A 2 -33.26 -39.29 -0.42
CA ARG A 2 -32.47 -38.40 0.46
C ARG A 2 -33.40 -37.33 1.06
N PRO A 3 -33.27 -36.96 2.34
CA PRO A 3 -34.11 -35.94 2.95
C PRO A 3 -33.82 -34.58 2.31
N ILE A 4 -34.89 -33.85 2.00
CA ILE A 4 -34.83 -32.47 1.54
C ILE A 4 -34.42 -31.61 2.76
N PRO A 5 -33.39 -30.75 2.67
CA PRO A 5 -33.01 -29.89 3.77
C PRO A 5 -34.17 -28.98 4.17
N SER A 6 -34.36 -28.77 5.47
CA SER A 6 -35.41 -27.86 5.96
C SER A 6 -35.21 -26.46 5.37
N SER A 7 -36.31 -25.84 4.95
CA SER A 7 -36.36 -24.57 4.21
C SER A 7 -35.55 -23.43 4.85
N SER A 8 -35.32 -23.47 6.15
CA SER A 8 -34.52 -22.48 6.90
C SER A 8 -33.05 -22.44 6.49
N TRP A 9 -32.42 -23.60 6.27
CA TRP A 9 -30.99 -23.68 5.91
C TRP A 9 -30.71 -23.24 4.48
N PHE A 10 -31.65 -23.54 3.58
CA PHE A 10 -31.55 -23.10 2.19
C PHE A 10 -31.70 -21.58 2.08
N LEU A 11 -32.63 -20.99 2.84
CA LEU A 11 -32.77 -19.53 2.92
C LEU A 11 -31.52 -18.86 3.53
N ALA A 12 -30.95 -19.40 4.60
CA ALA A 12 -29.75 -18.85 5.21
C ALA A 12 -28.53 -18.88 4.27
N ALA A 13 -28.33 -20.01 3.57
CA ALA A 13 -27.25 -20.14 2.58
C ALA A 13 -27.44 -19.20 1.38
N VAL A 14 -28.68 -19.04 0.90
CA VAL A 14 -29.01 -18.09 -0.18
C VAL A 14 -28.77 -16.65 0.28
N VAL A 15 -29.14 -16.28 1.51
CA VAL A 15 -28.89 -14.94 2.05
C VAL A 15 -27.40 -14.66 2.18
N ILE A 16 -26.60 -15.61 2.70
CA ILE A 16 -25.15 -15.46 2.81
C ILE A 16 -24.51 -15.33 1.41
N MET A 17 -24.94 -16.15 0.45
CA MET A 17 -24.43 -16.07 -0.91
C MET A 17 -24.80 -14.74 -1.59
N PHE A 18 -26.01 -14.22 -1.34
CA PHE A 18 -26.43 -12.89 -1.80
C PHE A 18 -25.64 -11.77 -1.12
N LEU A 19 -25.30 -11.87 0.16
CA LEU A 19 -24.47 -10.89 0.86
C LEU A 19 -23.03 -10.87 0.31
N ILE A 20 -22.46 -12.04 -0.02
CA ILE A 20 -21.13 -12.17 -0.64
C ILE A 20 -21.13 -11.60 -2.07
N LEU A 21 -22.16 -11.91 -2.87
CA LEU A 21 -22.34 -11.37 -4.23
C LEU A 21 -22.58 -9.86 -4.22
N ALA A 22 -23.39 -9.35 -3.29
CA ALA A 22 -23.64 -7.92 -3.14
C ALA A 22 -22.39 -7.15 -2.68
N PHE A 23 -21.49 -7.79 -1.94
CA PHE A 23 -20.19 -7.23 -1.54
C PHE A 23 -19.23 -7.12 -2.73
N SER A 24 -19.28 -8.08 -3.66
CA SER A 24 -18.47 -8.05 -4.89
C SER A 24 -19.00 -7.07 -5.96
N LEU A 25 -20.25 -6.61 -5.82
CA LEU A 25 -20.94 -5.74 -6.79
C LEU A 25 -21.33 -4.35 -6.25
N ASP A 26 -20.89 -3.99 -5.03
CA ASP A 26 -21.11 -2.68 -4.38
C ASP A 26 -22.59 -2.23 -4.35
N MET A 27 -23.51 -3.16 -4.07
CA MET A 27 -24.97 -2.91 -4.07
C MET A 27 -25.60 -2.68 -2.69
N MET A 28 -24.82 -2.46 -1.62
CA MET A 28 -25.40 -2.25 -0.28
C MET A 28 -25.72 -0.78 0.05
N PRO A 29 -26.87 -0.50 0.68
CA PRO A 29 -27.13 0.82 1.27
C PRO A 29 -26.11 1.14 2.37
N ARG A 30 -25.60 2.37 2.37
CA ARG A 30 -24.66 2.88 3.40
C ARG A 30 -25.28 2.77 4.79
N GLY A 31 -24.66 2.01 5.69
CA GLY A 31 -25.03 1.95 7.12
C GLY A 31 -25.17 0.56 7.74
N VAL A 32 -24.97 -0.53 7.01
CA VAL A 32 -25.00 -1.89 7.60
C VAL A 32 -23.70 -2.19 8.32
N GLN A 33 -23.76 -2.35 9.64
CA GLN A 33 -22.63 -2.75 10.47
C GLN A 33 -22.62 -4.28 10.59
N LEU A 34 -21.55 -4.91 10.11
CA LEU A 34 -21.42 -6.37 10.17
C LEU A 34 -21.29 -6.86 11.62
N PRO A 35 -21.92 -7.99 11.97
CA PRO A 35 -21.77 -8.58 13.30
C PRO A 35 -20.32 -9.02 13.52
N SER A 36 -19.82 -8.79 14.73
CA SER A 36 -18.47 -9.25 15.11
C SER A 36 -18.40 -10.78 15.09
N ARG A 37 -17.20 -11.34 14.90
CA ARG A 37 -16.96 -12.79 14.98
C ARG A 37 -17.57 -13.42 16.25
N LYS A 38 -17.42 -12.75 17.40
CA LYS A 38 -18.04 -13.17 18.67
C LYS A 38 -19.57 -13.18 18.63
N SER A 39 -20.17 -12.26 17.89
CA SER A 39 -21.63 -12.17 17.74
C SER A 39 -22.17 -13.31 16.87
N LEU A 40 -21.42 -13.72 15.84
CA LEU A 40 -21.76 -14.87 15.01
C LEU A 40 -21.60 -16.19 15.77
N GLU A 41 -20.52 -16.34 16.56
CA GLU A 41 -20.28 -17.51 17.41
C GLU A 41 -21.39 -17.68 18.46
N ALA A 42 -21.83 -16.59 19.12
CA ALA A 42 -22.90 -16.64 20.12
C ALA A 42 -24.29 -16.98 19.54
N LEU A 43 -24.58 -16.56 18.31
CA LEU A 43 -25.83 -16.92 17.62
C LEU A 43 -25.91 -18.41 17.31
N MET A 44 -24.76 -19.05 17.04
CA MET A 44 -24.68 -20.48 16.74
C MET A 44 -24.75 -21.33 18.02
N ASP A 45 -24.12 -20.89 19.12
CA ASP A 45 -24.21 -21.55 20.44
C ASP A 45 -25.65 -21.58 21.00
N SER A 46 -26.45 -20.56 20.69
CA SER A 46 -27.84 -20.49 21.16
C SER A 46 -28.79 -21.53 20.53
N SER A 47 -28.32 -22.28 19.52
CA SER A 47 -29.11 -23.27 18.79
C SER A 47 -28.93 -24.72 19.26
N GLU A 48 -28.01 -24.99 20.20
CA GLU A 48 -27.68 -26.36 20.64
C GLU A 48 -28.30 -26.80 21.99
N SER A 49 -29.27 -26.08 22.55
CA SER A 49 -29.99 -26.55 23.75
C SER A 49 -31.34 -27.18 23.42
N SER A 50 -31.36 -28.45 22.98
CA SER A 50 -32.40 -29.41 23.41
C SER A 50 -32.12 -30.85 22.95
N THR A 51 -32.22 -31.77 23.92
CA THR A 51 -32.34 -33.24 23.85
C THR A 51 -31.07 -34.10 23.80
N SER A 52 -31.18 -35.25 24.48
CA SER A 52 -30.15 -35.98 25.21
C SER A 52 -29.84 -37.38 24.63
N ALA A 53 -28.53 -37.65 24.38
CA ALA A 53 -27.74 -38.91 24.48
C ALA A 53 -28.17 -40.23 23.76
N PRO A 54 -27.28 -41.23 23.49
CA PRO A 54 -25.81 -41.21 23.32
C PRO A 54 -25.26 -42.02 22.09
N SER A 55 -23.95 -41.82 21.85
CA SER A 55 -22.95 -42.69 21.20
C SER A 55 -23.03 -43.03 19.70
N SER A 56 -22.18 -42.36 18.91
CA SER A 56 -21.19 -43.02 18.05
C SER A 56 -20.10 -42.01 17.68
N SER A 57 -18.85 -42.36 17.99
CA SER A 57 -17.67 -41.61 17.62
C SER A 57 -17.51 -41.55 16.10
N SER A 58 -17.83 -40.41 15.50
CA SER A 58 -17.23 -39.96 14.25
C SER A 58 -16.88 -38.50 14.44
N SER A 59 -15.58 -38.21 14.48
CA SER A 59 -15.00 -36.87 14.53
C SER A 59 -15.60 -36.01 13.43
N SER A 60 -16.52 -35.12 13.78
CA SER A 60 -16.98 -34.05 12.91
C SER A 60 -15.92 -32.95 12.87
N GLU A 61 -14.79 -33.24 12.22
CA GLU A 61 -13.83 -32.22 11.75
C GLU A 61 -14.27 -31.61 10.40
N ASP A 62 -15.56 -31.69 10.05
CA ASP A 62 -16.14 -31.04 8.88
C ASP A 62 -16.63 -29.61 9.22
N GLY A 63 -15.78 -28.82 9.87
CA GLY A 63 -16.07 -27.43 10.21
C GLY A 63 -16.06 -26.52 8.98
N ILE A 64 -16.89 -25.47 8.99
CA ILE A 64 -16.91 -24.45 7.92
C ILE A 64 -15.58 -23.67 7.85
N PHE A 65 -14.90 -23.49 8.98
CA PHE A 65 -13.67 -22.68 9.08
C PHE A 65 -12.49 -23.29 8.31
N PRO A 66 -12.12 -24.58 8.47
CA PRO A 66 -11.10 -25.19 7.62
C PRO A 66 -11.37 -25.09 6.11
N ARG A 67 -12.65 -25.16 5.71
CA ARG A 67 -13.04 -25.00 4.30
C ARG A 67 -12.92 -23.55 3.81
N ILE A 68 -13.18 -22.57 4.68
CA ILE A 68 -12.93 -21.15 4.40
C ILE A 68 -11.43 -20.93 4.25
N ASP A 69 -10.61 -21.42 5.17
CA ASP A 69 -9.14 -21.29 5.11
C ASP A 69 -8.59 -21.92 3.82
N GLU A 70 -9.10 -23.10 3.44
CA GLU A 70 -8.73 -23.76 2.18
C GLU A 70 -9.14 -22.93 0.94
N LEU A 71 -10.35 -22.35 0.94
CA LEU A 71 -10.82 -21.49 -0.13
C LEU A 71 -9.98 -20.21 -0.23
N GLU A 72 -9.66 -19.57 0.89
CA GLU A 72 -8.79 -18.40 0.95
C GLU A 72 -7.40 -18.73 0.38
N GLN A 73 -6.85 -19.91 0.72
CA GLN A 73 -5.57 -20.36 0.18
C GLN A 73 -5.66 -20.58 -1.34
N ARG A 74 -6.71 -21.24 -1.84
CA ARG A 74 -6.91 -21.47 -3.28
C ARG A 74 -7.10 -20.17 -4.06
N ILE A 75 -7.87 -19.22 -3.52
CA ILE A 75 -8.06 -17.89 -4.11
C ILE A 75 -6.72 -17.14 -4.17
N ARG A 76 -5.94 -17.16 -3.08
CA ARG A 76 -4.60 -16.54 -3.05
C ARG A 76 -3.68 -17.13 -4.12
N VAL A 77 -3.66 -18.46 -4.25
CA VAL A 77 -2.85 -19.14 -5.28
C VAL A 77 -3.31 -18.74 -6.68
N ALA A 78 -4.61 -18.80 -6.97
CA ALA A 78 -5.15 -18.41 -8.28
C ALA A 78 -4.86 -16.95 -8.62
N TYR A 79 -5.04 -16.05 -7.66
CA TYR A 79 -4.73 -14.63 -7.80
C TYR A 79 -3.24 -14.40 -8.08
N ASN A 80 -2.35 -15.11 -7.39
CA ASN A 80 -0.91 -15.07 -7.67
C ASN A 80 -0.56 -15.53 -9.10
N TYR A 81 -1.21 -16.58 -9.62
CA TYR A 81 -1.00 -17.00 -11.00
C TYR A 81 -1.48 -15.98 -12.02
N ILE A 82 -2.68 -15.41 -11.82
CA ILE A 82 -3.21 -14.35 -12.69
C ILE A 82 -2.29 -13.13 -12.65
N PHE A 83 -1.82 -12.75 -11.46
CA PHE A 83 -0.84 -11.69 -11.27
C PHE A 83 0.43 -11.95 -12.09
N LEU A 84 1.06 -13.12 -11.92
CA LEU A 84 2.28 -13.47 -12.64
C LEU A 84 2.09 -13.46 -14.16
N LEU A 85 0.95 -13.98 -14.65
CA LEU A 85 0.61 -13.97 -16.07
C LEU A 85 0.44 -12.54 -16.60
N TYR A 86 -0.33 -11.71 -15.90
CA TYR A 86 -0.54 -10.31 -16.27
C TYR A 86 0.79 -9.55 -16.28
N CYS A 87 1.57 -9.67 -15.21
CA CYS A 87 2.87 -9.03 -15.07
C CYS A 87 3.87 -9.44 -16.15
N ALA A 88 3.82 -10.69 -16.62
CA ALA A 88 4.64 -11.18 -17.72
C ALA A 88 4.17 -10.64 -19.08
N ALA A 89 2.85 -10.46 -19.27
CA ALA A 89 2.27 -10.00 -20.53
C ALA A 89 2.30 -8.48 -20.71
N GLU A 90 2.05 -7.71 -19.65
CA GLU A 90 1.74 -6.28 -19.69
C GLU A 90 2.85 -5.42 -19.06
N GLY A 91 4.10 -5.75 -19.38
CA GLY A 91 5.24 -4.89 -19.05
C GLY A 91 5.44 -4.65 -17.54
N ARG A 92 5.12 -5.62 -16.67
CA ARG A 92 5.35 -5.55 -15.22
C ARG A 92 4.64 -4.42 -14.46
N VAL A 93 3.53 -3.86 -14.96
CA VAL A 93 2.71 -2.90 -14.20
C VAL A 93 1.24 -3.28 -14.25
N MET A 94 0.61 -3.42 -13.09
CA MET A 94 -0.80 -3.79 -12.95
C MET A 94 -1.73 -2.71 -13.51
N PRO A 95 -3.00 -3.02 -13.87
CA PRO A 95 -3.95 -2.02 -14.40
C PRO A 95 -4.22 -0.83 -13.48
N THR A 96 -3.89 -0.95 -12.19
CA THR A 96 -4.04 0.07 -11.16
C THR A 96 -2.77 0.86 -10.88
N GLY A 97 -1.65 0.51 -11.55
CA GLY A 97 -0.36 1.19 -11.45
C GLY A 97 0.69 0.51 -10.56
N GLY A 98 0.31 -0.54 -9.82
CA GLY A 98 1.24 -1.29 -8.96
C GLY A 98 2.31 -2.04 -9.75
N TYR A 99 3.58 -1.91 -9.35
CA TYR A 99 4.70 -2.58 -10.02
C TYR A 99 4.76 -4.07 -9.68
N CYS A 100 5.05 -4.92 -10.66
CA CYS A 100 5.15 -6.35 -10.47
C CYS A 100 6.56 -6.76 -10.03
N LEU A 101 6.72 -7.19 -8.77
CA LEU A 101 7.99 -7.68 -8.26
C LEU A 101 8.14 -9.19 -8.50
N ASN A 102 9.29 -9.58 -9.07
CA ASN A 102 9.66 -10.96 -9.28
C ASN A 102 10.76 -11.37 -8.29
N GLU A 103 10.52 -12.37 -7.45
CA GLU A 103 11.48 -12.89 -6.46
C GLU A 103 12.81 -13.38 -7.03
N GLN A 104 12.87 -13.69 -8.33
CA GLN A 104 14.10 -14.11 -9.01
C GLN A 104 14.85 -12.93 -9.67
N ASP A 105 14.16 -11.80 -9.87
CA ASP A 105 14.63 -10.61 -10.59
C ASP A 105 13.94 -9.36 -10.01
N ILE A 106 14.30 -9.04 -8.76
CA ILE A 106 13.74 -7.91 -8.01
C ILE A 106 14.29 -6.59 -8.53
N LEU A 107 15.49 -6.60 -9.11
CA LEU A 107 16.18 -5.41 -9.56
C LEU A 107 16.25 -5.31 -11.08
N ASP A 108 15.17 -4.86 -11.68
CA ASP A 108 15.15 -4.48 -13.09
C ASP A 108 15.81 -3.11 -13.36
N LYS A 109 15.88 -2.74 -14.64
CA LYS A 109 16.50 -1.48 -15.12
C LYS A 109 15.74 -0.20 -14.71
N TRP A 110 14.48 -0.32 -14.32
CA TRP A 110 13.60 0.80 -14.01
C TRP A 110 13.50 1.09 -12.52
N ASN A 111 13.96 0.15 -11.69
CA ASN A 111 13.87 0.21 -10.25
C ASN A 111 15.24 0.18 -9.50
N PRO A 112 16.40 0.63 -10.01
CA PRO A 112 17.66 0.39 -9.31
C PRO A 112 18.03 1.43 -8.24
N THR A 113 17.46 2.64 -8.25
CA THR A 113 18.10 3.80 -7.59
C THR A 113 17.18 4.61 -6.69
N TRP A 114 17.72 5.00 -5.53
CA TRP A 114 17.18 5.99 -4.62
C TRP A 114 18.26 7.02 -4.31
N ASP A 115 17.93 8.11 -3.61
CA ASP A 115 18.85 9.22 -3.37
C ASP A 115 18.98 9.54 -1.89
N GLY A 116 20.17 9.29 -1.33
CA GLY A 116 20.44 9.57 0.07
C GLY A 116 20.53 11.06 0.40
N ARG A 117 20.88 11.93 -0.56
CA ARG A 117 20.81 13.40 -0.36
C ARG A 117 19.36 13.87 -0.29
N MET A 118 18.50 13.25 -1.09
CA MET A 118 17.06 13.44 -0.98
C MET A 118 16.57 12.96 0.38
N CYS A 119 17.01 11.79 0.88
CA CYS A 119 16.62 11.33 2.23
C CYS A 119 17.01 12.34 3.32
N ASN A 120 18.25 12.84 3.34
CA ASN A 120 18.66 13.88 4.30
C ASN A 120 17.77 15.14 4.20
N SER A 121 17.46 15.56 2.97
CA SER A 121 16.59 16.72 2.74
C SER A 121 15.16 16.48 3.23
N LEU A 122 14.63 15.27 3.05
CA LEU A 122 13.34 14.86 3.59
C LEU A 122 13.37 14.87 5.13
N GLU A 123 14.42 14.37 5.79
CA GLU A 123 14.52 14.41 7.26
C GLU A 123 14.48 15.84 7.83
N LYS A 124 15.02 16.82 7.10
CA LYS A 124 14.96 18.25 7.50
C LYS A 124 13.55 18.84 7.40
N VAL A 125 12.75 18.36 6.46
CA VAL A 125 11.35 18.76 6.28
C VAL A 125 10.46 18.05 7.31
N ILE A 126 10.63 16.73 7.46
CA ILE A 126 9.80 15.87 8.32
C ILE A 126 10.13 16.10 9.79
N GLN A 127 11.42 16.18 10.14
CA GLN A 127 11.92 16.32 11.51
C GLN A 127 11.42 15.18 12.42
N HIS A 128 11.06 15.47 13.67
CA HIS A 128 10.66 14.49 14.70
C HIS A 128 9.19 14.06 14.60
N HIS A 129 8.66 13.98 13.39
CA HIS A 129 7.26 13.65 13.11
C HIS A 129 7.14 12.27 12.48
N ASP A 130 5.93 11.71 12.50
CA ASP A 130 5.64 10.48 11.77
C ASP A 130 5.32 10.73 10.30
N ILE A 131 5.49 9.71 9.48
CA ILE A 131 5.24 9.79 8.04
C ILE A 131 4.59 8.53 7.47
N LEU A 132 3.59 8.76 6.64
CA LEU A 132 3.02 7.76 5.73
C LEU A 132 3.66 7.90 4.35
N ASP A 133 4.10 6.80 3.77
CA ASP A 133 4.73 6.74 2.46
C ASP A 133 3.88 5.87 1.53
N LEU A 134 3.17 6.51 0.60
CA LEU A 134 2.29 5.85 -0.36
C LEU A 134 3.01 5.68 -1.70
N GLY A 135 3.23 4.42 -2.09
CA GLY A 135 4.08 4.06 -3.22
C GLY A 135 5.56 4.04 -2.81
N ALA A 136 5.81 3.48 -1.64
CA ALA A 136 7.13 3.39 -1.03
C ALA A 136 8.09 2.43 -1.79
N GLY A 137 7.61 1.74 -2.82
CA GLY A 137 8.37 0.78 -3.61
C GLY A 137 8.95 -0.32 -2.74
N ARG A 138 10.28 -0.46 -2.77
CA ARG A 138 11.01 -1.40 -1.93
C ARG A 138 11.42 -0.84 -0.56
N GLY A 139 10.82 0.27 -0.12
CA GLY A 139 11.03 0.84 1.21
C GLY A 139 12.39 1.51 1.43
N HIS A 140 13.05 2.00 0.37
CA HIS A 140 14.39 2.62 0.50
C HIS A 140 14.40 3.81 1.47
N TYR A 141 13.43 4.73 1.34
CA TYR A 141 13.33 5.87 2.24
C TYR A 141 12.93 5.46 3.66
N GLY A 142 12.05 4.46 3.82
CA GLY A 142 11.74 3.86 5.12
C GLY A 142 12.99 3.31 5.82
N ARG A 143 13.82 2.54 5.10
CA ARG A 143 15.11 2.06 5.61
C ARG A 143 16.03 3.20 5.98
N CYS A 144 16.11 4.23 5.15
CA CYS A 144 16.91 5.40 5.43
C CYS A 144 16.46 6.07 6.74
N PHE A 145 15.18 6.47 6.85
CA PHE A 145 14.64 7.15 8.02
C PHE A 145 14.80 6.35 9.31
N LEU A 146 14.52 5.05 9.27
CA LEU A 146 14.60 4.15 10.42
C LEU A 146 15.99 3.55 10.65
N ARG A 147 16.99 3.96 9.84
CA ARG A 147 18.37 3.46 9.87
C ARG A 147 18.46 1.92 9.79
N VAL A 148 17.55 1.29 9.05
CA VAL A 148 17.51 -0.17 8.86
C VAL A 148 18.56 -0.59 7.84
N LYS A 149 19.73 -0.99 8.37
CA LYS A 149 20.90 -1.37 7.57
C LYS A 149 20.69 -2.66 6.79
N ASN A 150 20.04 -3.65 7.39
CA ASN A 150 19.82 -4.93 6.74
C ASN A 150 18.88 -4.79 5.54
N ASN A 151 19.11 -5.60 4.51
CA ASN A 151 18.16 -5.72 3.43
C ASN A 151 16.83 -6.29 3.93
N ILE A 152 15.73 -5.65 3.56
CA ILE A 152 14.38 -6.07 3.92
C ILE A 152 13.74 -6.93 2.83
N ILE A 153 14.20 -6.82 1.58
CA ILE A 153 13.61 -7.53 0.45
C ILE A 153 14.26 -8.90 0.32
N LYS A 154 13.42 -9.94 0.47
CA LYS A 154 13.80 -11.34 0.31
C LYS A 154 13.83 -11.69 -1.17
N THR A 155 15.00 -12.09 -1.66
CA THR A 155 15.21 -12.59 -3.03
C THR A 155 16.10 -13.82 -2.98
N LYS A 156 15.93 -14.73 -3.94
CA LYS A 156 16.83 -15.90 -4.10
C LYS A 156 18.13 -15.51 -4.81
N ASN A 157 18.19 -14.32 -5.41
CA ASN A 157 19.32 -13.84 -6.16
C ASN A 157 20.35 -13.14 -5.26
N LYS A 158 21.42 -13.85 -4.89
CA LYS A 158 22.48 -13.33 -4.01
C LYS A 158 23.18 -12.09 -4.57
N ALA A 159 23.33 -11.98 -5.90
CA ALA A 159 23.96 -10.82 -6.53
C ALA A 159 23.10 -9.55 -6.37
N GLU A 160 21.76 -9.69 -6.38
CA GLU A 160 20.85 -8.58 -6.10
C GLU A 160 20.92 -8.13 -4.64
N ILE A 161 21.03 -9.07 -3.70
CA ILE A 161 21.21 -8.76 -2.28
C ILE A 161 22.46 -7.88 -2.11
N GLU A 162 23.60 -8.35 -2.62
CA GLU A 162 24.86 -7.62 -2.53
C GLU A 162 24.79 -6.25 -3.22
N ARG A 163 24.10 -6.16 -4.37
CA ARG A 163 23.90 -4.89 -5.08
C ARG A 163 23.05 -3.92 -4.27
N MET A 164 21.96 -4.37 -3.65
CA MET A 164 21.11 -3.56 -2.78
C MET A 164 21.85 -3.07 -1.54
N ASP A 165 22.68 -3.91 -0.92
CA ASP A 165 23.45 -3.53 0.27
C ASP A 165 24.53 -2.49 -0.08
N LYS A 166 25.25 -2.69 -1.19
CA LYS A 166 26.22 -1.72 -1.70
C LYS A 166 25.57 -0.39 -2.04
N GLU A 167 24.40 -0.41 -2.69
CA GLU A 167 23.68 0.81 -3.05
C GLU A 167 23.16 1.53 -1.80
N TYR A 168 22.62 0.80 -0.81
CA TYR A 168 22.20 1.38 0.45
C TYR A 168 23.35 2.08 1.16
N ALA A 169 24.50 1.40 1.33
CA ALA A 169 25.67 1.98 1.99
C ALA A 169 26.17 3.25 1.27
N ARG A 170 26.24 3.19 -0.07
CA ARG A 170 26.66 4.31 -0.92
C ARG A 170 25.73 5.51 -0.79
N GLU A 171 24.42 5.31 -0.82
CA GLU A 171 23.46 6.41 -0.73
C GLU A 171 23.42 7.00 0.69
N MET A 172 23.52 6.18 1.74
CA MET A 172 23.66 6.67 3.12
C MET A 172 24.92 7.55 3.30
N GLU A 173 26.05 7.15 2.69
CA GLU A 173 27.27 7.96 2.67
C GLU A 173 27.07 9.28 1.90
N ARG A 174 26.48 9.23 0.70
CA ARG A 174 26.19 10.42 -0.13
C ARG A 174 25.26 11.40 0.58
N GLY A 175 24.33 10.89 1.39
CA GLY A 175 23.43 11.67 2.24
C GLY A 175 24.10 12.21 3.49
N GLY A 176 25.30 11.74 3.86
CA GLY A 176 25.95 12.08 5.13
C GLY A 176 25.21 11.52 6.34
N LEU A 177 24.56 10.36 6.20
CA LEU A 177 23.64 9.76 7.18
C LEU A 177 24.19 8.50 7.86
N THR A 178 25.34 7.97 7.43
CA THR A 178 25.90 6.67 7.89
C THR A 178 25.95 6.52 9.41
N ASP A 179 26.44 7.55 10.12
CA ASP A 179 26.62 7.56 11.57
C ASP A 179 25.68 8.55 12.27
N LYS A 180 24.64 9.01 11.57
CA LYS A 180 23.66 9.95 12.13
C LYS A 180 22.52 9.18 12.78
N PRO A 181 22.06 9.60 13.97
CA PRO A 181 20.89 9.00 14.59
C PRO A 181 19.65 9.19 13.71
N GLN A 182 18.64 8.35 13.93
CA GLN A 182 17.31 8.53 13.37
C GLN A 182 16.71 9.86 13.85
N VAL A 183 16.09 10.61 12.94
CA VAL A 183 15.41 11.88 13.22
C VAL A 183 13.90 11.74 13.12
N VAL A 184 13.42 11.10 12.06
CA VAL A 184 12.01 10.80 11.80
C VAL A 184 11.47 9.90 12.91
N LYS A 185 10.32 10.26 13.49
CA LYS A 185 9.77 9.56 14.67
C LYS A 185 9.37 8.12 14.35
N SER A 186 8.63 7.96 13.26
CA SER A 186 8.22 6.66 12.74
C SER A 186 7.83 6.78 11.28
N TRP A 187 7.83 5.65 10.58
CA TRP A 187 7.50 5.57 9.16
C TRP A 187 6.54 4.39 8.93
N THR A 188 5.61 4.55 8.00
CA THR A 188 4.74 3.48 7.52
C THR A 188 4.68 3.51 6.00
N GLY A 189 5.08 2.43 5.34
CA GLY A 189 5.07 2.33 3.87
C GLY A 189 3.96 1.42 3.33
N TYR A 190 3.29 1.89 2.29
CA TYR A 190 2.41 1.10 1.43
C TYR A 190 2.91 1.12 0.00
N ASP A 191 2.80 0.01 -0.72
CA ASP A 191 3.08 -0.07 -2.15
C ASP A 191 2.03 -0.89 -2.91
N GLY A 192 1.88 -0.60 -4.20
CA GLY A 192 0.94 -1.29 -5.08
C GLY A 192 1.42 -2.67 -5.55
N ALA A 193 2.67 -3.05 -5.29
CA ALA A 193 3.18 -4.38 -5.58
C ALA A 193 2.52 -5.43 -4.66
N LEU A 194 1.78 -6.35 -5.27
CA LEU A 194 0.92 -7.31 -4.55
C LEU A 194 1.64 -8.21 -3.54
N ASN A 195 2.86 -8.62 -3.84
CA ASN A 195 3.68 -9.48 -3.00
C ASN A 195 4.64 -8.70 -2.08
N ILE A 196 4.54 -7.37 -2.00
CA ILE A 196 5.51 -6.56 -1.25
C ILE A 196 5.55 -6.88 0.25
N GLU A 197 4.41 -7.25 0.84
CA GLU A 197 4.34 -7.64 2.26
C GLU A 197 5.19 -8.88 2.54
N ASP A 198 4.99 -9.94 1.75
CA ASP A 198 5.71 -11.20 1.90
C ASP A 198 7.20 -11.01 1.62
N LEU A 199 7.52 -10.30 0.52
CA LEU A 199 8.87 -9.97 0.10
C LEU A 199 9.64 -9.17 1.14
N SER A 200 8.98 -8.21 1.79
CA SER A 200 9.61 -7.33 2.78
C SER A 200 9.60 -7.90 4.20
N GLY A 201 8.97 -9.07 4.41
CA GLY A 201 8.75 -9.63 5.75
C GLY A 201 7.87 -8.73 6.64
N GLY A 202 6.92 -8.02 6.05
CA GLY A 202 5.99 -7.12 6.74
C GLY A 202 6.53 -5.72 7.04
N PHE A 203 7.74 -5.37 6.57
CA PHE A 203 8.25 -4.00 6.68
C PHE A 203 7.44 -3.01 5.83
N MET A 204 7.02 -3.46 4.65
CA MET A 204 6.10 -2.77 3.75
C MET A 204 4.73 -3.41 3.83
N ARG A 205 3.69 -2.61 3.53
CA ARG A 205 2.31 -3.07 3.39
C ARG A 205 1.85 -2.99 1.94
N TYR A 206 0.94 -3.87 1.54
CA TYR A 206 0.28 -3.78 0.25
C TYR A 206 -0.87 -2.78 0.37
N GLY A 207 -1.00 -1.94 -0.65
CA GLY A 207 -2.15 -1.05 -0.80
C GLY A 207 -2.37 -0.68 -2.25
N ASP A 208 -3.57 -0.93 -2.77
CA ASP A 208 -3.97 -0.39 -4.06
C ASP A 208 -4.25 1.11 -3.94
N LEU A 209 -3.27 1.91 -4.33
CA LEU A 209 -3.33 3.37 -4.23
C LEU A 209 -4.33 4.00 -5.20
N SER A 210 -4.87 3.23 -6.16
CA SER A 210 -5.94 3.64 -7.07
C SER A 210 -7.34 3.60 -6.41
N GLN A 211 -7.45 2.94 -5.25
CA GLN A 211 -8.69 2.80 -4.49
C GLN A 211 -8.69 3.68 -3.24
N PRO A 212 -9.86 4.08 -2.72
CA PRO A 212 -9.93 4.79 -1.45
C PRO A 212 -9.33 3.97 -0.30
N MET A 213 -8.37 4.56 0.41
CA MET A 213 -7.72 3.96 1.57
C MET A 213 -8.25 4.60 2.85
N HIS A 214 -8.61 3.78 3.84
CA HIS A 214 -9.10 4.22 5.13
C HIS A 214 -8.26 3.58 6.24
N LEU A 215 -7.14 4.22 6.61
CA LEU A 215 -6.16 3.64 7.55
C LEU A 215 -6.55 3.77 9.03
N GLY A 216 -7.69 4.39 9.34
CA GLY A 216 -8.15 4.59 10.72
C GLY A 216 -7.33 5.58 11.56
N LYS A 217 -6.30 6.19 10.97
CA LYS A 217 -5.49 7.25 11.58
C LYS A 217 -4.96 8.20 10.53
N LYS A 218 -4.51 9.37 10.97
CA LYS A 218 -3.73 10.32 10.17
C LYS A 218 -2.27 10.32 10.60
N TYR A 219 -1.45 11.01 9.83
CA TYR A 219 -0.01 11.16 10.00
C TYR A 219 0.35 12.63 9.91
N ASP A 220 1.40 13.05 10.61
CA ASP A 220 1.96 14.39 10.50
C ASP A 220 2.31 14.68 9.03
N TRP A 221 3.07 13.78 8.39
CA TRP A 221 3.40 13.88 6.98
C TRP A 221 2.85 12.71 6.17
N VAL A 222 2.44 13.01 4.94
CA VAL A 222 2.22 11.98 3.91
C VAL A 222 3.18 12.24 2.76
N MET A 223 3.83 11.22 2.23
CA MET A 223 4.65 11.33 1.04
C MET A 223 4.29 10.33 -0.04
N SER A 224 4.60 10.70 -1.27
CA SER A 224 4.52 9.83 -2.44
C SER A 224 5.47 10.37 -3.52
N LEU A 225 6.46 9.58 -3.95
CA LEU A 225 7.51 10.05 -4.85
C LEU A 225 7.54 9.17 -6.10
N GLU A 226 7.25 9.75 -7.26
CA GLU A 226 7.19 9.07 -8.57
C GLU A 226 6.19 7.89 -8.57
N VAL A 227 4.93 8.20 -8.32
CA VAL A 227 3.84 7.21 -8.19
C VAL A 227 2.62 7.61 -9.02
N ALA A 228 2.21 8.88 -8.91
CA ALA A 228 0.97 9.37 -9.48
C ALA A 228 0.90 9.26 -11.02
N GLU A 229 2.05 9.26 -11.70
CA GLU A 229 2.19 9.05 -13.14
C GLU A 229 1.87 7.61 -13.58
N HIS A 230 1.95 6.65 -12.68
CA HIS A 230 1.61 5.25 -12.92
C HIS A 230 0.13 4.96 -12.62
N VAL A 231 -0.54 5.82 -11.85
CA VAL A 231 -1.97 5.71 -11.55
C VAL A 231 -2.79 6.21 -12.73
N PRO A 232 -3.64 5.36 -13.37
CA PRO A 232 -4.49 5.79 -14.47
C PRO A 232 -5.34 7.02 -14.11
N LYS A 233 -5.53 7.95 -15.07
CA LYS A 233 -6.25 9.21 -14.85
C LYS A 233 -7.63 9.04 -14.18
N LYS A 234 -8.36 7.96 -14.49
CA LYS A 234 -9.66 7.65 -13.88
C LYS A 234 -9.62 7.44 -12.36
N TYR A 235 -8.47 7.06 -11.81
CA TYR A 235 -8.25 6.81 -10.39
C TYR A 235 -7.47 7.92 -9.68
N GLU A 236 -7.06 8.96 -10.42
CA GLU A 236 -6.29 10.09 -9.88
C GLU A 236 -6.97 10.74 -8.67
N ALA A 237 -8.30 10.89 -8.72
CA ALA A 237 -9.06 11.48 -7.62
C ALA A 237 -8.95 10.67 -6.32
N ASN A 238 -9.02 9.34 -6.41
CA ASN A 238 -8.86 8.45 -5.25
C ASN A 238 -7.44 8.55 -4.69
N PHE A 239 -6.43 8.49 -5.56
CA PHE A 239 -5.04 8.61 -5.16
C PHE A 239 -4.75 9.93 -4.42
N VAL A 240 -5.21 11.05 -4.99
CA VAL A 240 -5.03 12.37 -4.37
C VAL A 240 -5.79 12.47 -3.05
N GLU A 241 -7.00 11.90 -2.97
CA GLU A 241 -7.77 11.86 -1.74
C GLU A 241 -7.09 11.02 -0.65
N ASN A 242 -6.42 9.92 -1.02
CA ASN A 242 -5.60 9.14 -0.10
C ASN A 242 -4.47 9.98 0.50
N LEU A 243 -3.81 10.84 -0.28
CA LEU A 243 -2.78 11.74 0.26
C LEU A 243 -3.38 12.76 1.23
N ILE A 244 -4.47 13.42 0.81
CA ILE A 244 -5.11 14.50 1.57
C ILE A 244 -5.69 14.01 2.88
N ARG A 245 -6.43 12.90 2.85
CA ARG A 245 -7.14 12.35 4.01
C ARG A 245 -6.22 12.03 5.18
N HIS A 246 -5.01 11.57 4.89
CA HIS A 246 -4.08 11.08 5.90
C HIS A 246 -3.07 12.15 6.37
N ALA A 247 -3.06 13.35 5.79
CA ALA A 247 -2.09 14.40 6.13
C ALA A 247 -2.61 15.37 7.21
N CYS A 248 -1.79 15.61 8.24
CA CYS A 248 -2.06 16.57 9.31
C CYS A 248 -1.20 17.84 9.22
N LYS A 249 0.08 17.73 8.87
CA LYS A 249 0.99 18.87 8.70
C LYS A 249 1.27 19.18 7.24
N GLY A 250 1.45 18.15 6.42
CA GLY A 250 1.70 18.37 5.01
C GLY A 250 1.87 17.12 4.17
N ILE A 251 2.02 17.36 2.87
CA ILE A 251 2.21 16.36 1.84
C ILE A 251 3.51 16.64 1.10
N ILE A 252 4.35 15.63 0.94
CA ILE A 252 5.56 15.68 0.11
C ILE A 252 5.32 14.82 -1.13
N LEU A 253 5.35 15.40 -2.32
CA LEU A 253 4.94 14.72 -3.55
C LEU A 253 5.96 14.93 -4.67
N SER A 254 6.30 13.91 -5.45
CA SER A 254 6.82 14.13 -6.81
C SER A 254 5.93 13.41 -7.82
N TRP A 255 5.85 13.97 -9.02
CA TRP A 255 4.96 13.49 -10.07
C TRP A 255 5.60 13.83 -11.41
N ALA A 256 5.86 12.80 -12.22
CA ALA A 256 6.48 12.96 -13.52
C ALA A 256 5.77 13.99 -14.42
N VAL A 257 6.54 14.89 -15.01
CA VAL A 257 6.05 15.88 -15.98
C VAL A 257 5.86 15.25 -17.37
N PRO A 258 5.02 15.83 -18.25
CA PRO A 258 4.86 15.32 -19.61
C PRO A 258 6.21 15.28 -20.35
N GLY A 259 6.52 14.14 -20.97
CA GLY A 259 7.79 13.90 -21.65
C GLY A 259 8.93 13.44 -20.74
N GLN A 260 8.74 13.37 -19.42
CA GLN A 260 9.73 12.77 -18.52
C GLN A 260 9.84 11.26 -18.82
N PRO A 261 11.05 10.75 -19.10
CA PRO A 261 11.25 9.33 -19.35
C PRO A 261 11.01 8.51 -18.08
N GLY A 262 10.50 7.30 -18.27
CA GLY A 262 10.29 6.32 -17.22
C GLY A 262 9.34 5.22 -17.70
N HIS A 263 9.15 4.21 -16.88
CA HIS A 263 8.44 3.01 -17.27
C HIS A 263 6.93 3.15 -17.05
N HIS A 264 6.12 2.92 -18.09
CA HIS A 264 4.65 2.90 -17.97
C HIS A 264 4.06 4.17 -17.31
N HIS A 265 4.48 5.34 -17.78
CA HIS A 265 3.87 6.61 -17.40
C HIS A 265 2.57 6.82 -18.18
N VAL A 266 1.43 6.75 -17.48
CA VAL A 266 0.08 6.87 -18.07
C VAL A 266 -0.62 8.16 -17.68
N ASN A 267 -0.09 8.88 -16.68
CA ASN A 267 -0.74 10.06 -16.12
C ASN A 267 0.24 11.18 -15.72
N CYS A 268 1.27 11.46 -16.53
CA CYS A 268 2.13 12.62 -16.32
C CYS A 268 1.35 13.94 -16.24
N LYS A 269 1.78 14.88 -15.40
CA LYS A 269 1.12 16.19 -15.23
C LYS A 269 2.09 17.36 -15.20
N PRO A 270 1.77 18.50 -15.86
CA PRO A 270 2.56 19.71 -15.70
C PRO A 270 2.60 20.14 -14.23
N MET A 271 3.72 20.71 -13.78
CA MET A 271 3.87 21.18 -12.39
C MET A 271 2.79 22.19 -11.97
N SER A 272 2.32 23.02 -12.92
CA SER A 272 1.24 23.98 -12.70
C SER A 272 -0.11 23.31 -12.40
N TYR A 273 -0.37 22.14 -12.99
CA TYR A 273 -1.55 21.34 -12.68
C TYR A 273 -1.49 20.83 -11.24
N VAL A 274 -0.38 20.19 -10.86
CA VAL A 274 -0.21 19.61 -9.51
C VAL A 274 -0.30 20.70 -8.44
N LYS A 275 0.36 21.84 -8.65
CA LYS A 275 0.26 22.99 -7.74
C LYS A 275 -1.19 23.47 -7.56
N LYS A 276 -1.90 23.72 -8.67
CA LYS A 276 -3.31 24.16 -8.64
C LYS A 276 -4.22 23.12 -7.98
N LEU A 277 -3.96 21.84 -8.20
CA LEU A 277 -4.75 20.75 -7.61
C LEU A 277 -4.74 20.83 -6.08
N PHE A 278 -3.56 20.89 -5.45
CA PHE A 278 -3.46 20.96 -3.99
C PHE A 278 -3.88 22.33 -3.43
N GLU A 279 -3.56 23.43 -4.10
CA GLU A 279 -4.01 24.78 -3.70
C GLU A 279 -5.54 24.90 -3.71
N SER A 280 -6.21 24.32 -4.71
CA SER A 280 -7.69 24.29 -4.77
C SER A 280 -8.33 23.46 -3.65
N ARG A 281 -7.56 22.59 -2.99
CA ARG A 281 -7.95 21.83 -1.79
C ARG A 281 -7.51 22.53 -0.48
N GLY A 282 -7.07 23.78 -0.60
CA GLY A 282 -6.67 24.67 0.49
C GLY A 282 -5.28 24.43 1.06
N PHE A 283 -4.44 23.61 0.43
CA PHE A 283 -3.06 23.43 0.87
C PHE A 283 -2.19 24.63 0.48
N ILE A 284 -1.17 24.92 1.27
CA ILE A 284 -0.24 26.03 1.04
C ILE A 284 1.06 25.48 0.47
N SER A 285 1.45 25.95 -0.72
CA SER A 285 2.72 25.58 -1.36
C SER A 285 3.92 26.11 -0.56
N ASN A 286 4.83 25.24 -0.11
CA ASN A 286 6.07 25.63 0.57
C ASN A 286 7.25 25.70 -0.42
N SER A 287 7.41 26.85 -1.07
CA SER A 287 8.43 27.07 -2.09
C SER A 287 9.87 26.86 -1.60
N THR A 288 10.16 27.21 -0.33
CA THR A 288 11.49 26.98 0.25
C THR A 288 11.78 25.48 0.36
N ALA A 289 10.84 24.70 0.89
CA ALA A 289 10.99 23.26 1.00
C ALA A 289 11.03 22.58 -0.39
N HIS A 290 10.23 23.03 -1.36
CA HIS A 290 10.34 22.60 -2.76
C HIS A 290 11.78 22.73 -3.26
N ASN A 291 12.36 23.92 -3.09
CA ASN A 291 13.69 24.22 -3.60
C ASN A 291 14.77 23.40 -2.89
N ILE A 292 14.62 23.16 -1.57
CA ILE A 292 15.53 22.29 -0.82
C ILE A 292 15.52 20.88 -1.41
N LEU A 293 14.35 20.27 -1.59
CA LEU A 293 14.26 18.90 -2.13
C LEU A 293 14.81 18.84 -3.57
N ARG A 294 14.38 19.75 -4.45
CA ARG A 294 14.78 19.77 -5.87
C ARG A 294 16.27 20.04 -6.06
N THR A 295 16.87 20.93 -5.26
CA THR A 295 18.28 21.32 -5.44
C THR A 295 19.22 20.23 -4.95
N HIS A 296 18.95 19.64 -3.79
CA HIS A 296 19.85 18.65 -3.19
C HIS A 296 19.76 17.28 -3.81
N SER A 297 18.61 16.93 -4.40
CA SER A 297 18.50 15.66 -5.08
C SER A 297 19.41 15.59 -6.31
N ARG A 298 20.08 14.45 -6.49
CA ARG A 298 20.83 14.07 -7.69
C ARG A 298 19.96 13.53 -8.80
N LEU A 299 18.78 13.01 -8.48
CA LEU A 299 17.94 12.31 -9.44
C LEU A 299 17.02 13.29 -10.18
N HIS A 300 16.87 13.11 -11.49
CA HIS A 300 16.11 14.02 -12.33
C HIS A 300 14.62 14.02 -11.94
N GLN A 301 14.06 12.85 -11.61
CA GLN A 301 12.67 12.72 -11.19
C GLN A 301 12.27 13.68 -10.05
N TYR A 302 13.16 13.91 -9.07
CA TYR A 302 12.86 14.75 -7.92
C TYR A 302 13.03 16.25 -8.18
N LYS A 303 13.40 16.66 -9.41
CA LYS A 303 13.41 18.07 -9.83
C LYS A 303 12.00 18.67 -9.92
N HIS A 304 10.98 17.83 -9.83
CA HIS A 304 9.57 18.21 -9.82
C HIS A 304 8.89 17.92 -8.46
N ALA A 305 9.65 17.78 -7.37
CA ALA A 305 9.09 17.54 -6.04
C ALA A 305 8.35 18.77 -5.47
N PHE A 306 7.34 18.53 -4.64
CA PHE A 306 6.47 19.49 -3.97
C PHE A 306 6.38 19.15 -2.48
N VAL A 307 6.05 20.18 -1.70
CA VAL A 307 5.84 20.18 -0.25
C VAL A 307 4.67 21.13 -0.02
N PHE A 308 3.52 20.55 0.26
CA PHE A 308 2.28 21.26 0.52
C PHE A 308 1.98 21.22 2.01
N MET A 309 1.74 22.36 2.64
CA MET A 309 1.39 22.46 4.05
C MET A 309 -0.13 22.41 4.22
N VAL A 310 -0.60 21.70 5.23
CA VAL A 310 -1.95 21.88 5.75
C VAL A 310 -1.98 23.24 6.46
N PRO A 311 -2.98 24.11 6.19
CA PRO A 311 -3.04 25.40 6.84
C PRO A 311 -3.33 25.23 8.34
N PRO A 312 -2.84 26.13 9.21
CA PRO A 312 -2.88 25.95 10.67
C PRO A 312 -4.29 25.66 11.22
N GLU A 313 -5.33 26.19 10.59
CA GLU A 313 -6.72 26.02 11.02
C GLU A 313 -7.28 24.60 10.74
N ARG A 314 -6.60 23.82 9.90
CA ARG A 314 -6.97 22.43 9.54
C ARG A 314 -5.95 21.41 10.00
N ALA A 315 -4.88 21.85 10.66
CA ALA A 315 -3.88 20.94 11.19
C ALA A 315 -4.49 20.05 12.28
N CYS A 316 -4.05 18.80 12.31
CA CYS A 316 -4.12 17.99 13.52
C CYS A 316 -2.92 18.37 14.41
#